data_AF-A0A069DP87-F1
#
_entry.id   AF-A0A069DP87-F1
#
_cell.length_a   1.000
_cell.length_b   1.000
_cell.length_c   1.000
_cell.angle_alpha   90.00
_cell.angle_beta   90.00
_cell.angle_gamma   90.00
#
_symmetry.space_group_name_H-M   'P 1'
#
loop_
_entity.id
_entity.type
_entity.pdbx_description
1 polymer ?
#
loop_
_entity_poly.entity_id
_entity_poly.type
_entity_poly.pdbx_seq_one_letter_code
_entity_poly.pdbx_strand_id
1 'polypeptide(L)'
;NDRKDLDQFVAENSWMIRPCILYSEEYKDCKSIKSRLHQRFVFGSFVDCNQWKKDYDNCCKWAEDNNKKACKELVESEILRRIERLKAHNENDIWEKRTTPPSSWNDPLPEWMEEKLKNSLLTMKANEINNETEKTFCVLM
;
A
#
# COMPACT_ATOMS: atom_id res chain seq x y z
N ASN A 1 -33.12 -11.21 -7.92
CA ASN A 1 -32.08 -10.30 -8.46
C ASN A 1 -30.92 -10.14 -7.50
N ASP A 2 -31.16 -9.91 -6.21
CA ASP A 2 -30.12 -9.62 -5.19
C ASP A 2 -29.00 -10.66 -5.06
N ARG A 3 -29.29 -11.96 -5.30
CA ARG A 3 -28.28 -13.01 -5.25
C ARG A 3 -27.31 -12.97 -6.44
N LYS A 4 -27.79 -12.61 -7.64
CA LYS A 4 -26.92 -12.44 -8.83
C LYS A 4 -26.05 -11.19 -8.70
N ASP A 5 -26.59 -10.14 -8.09
CA ASP A 5 -25.87 -8.90 -7.80
C ASP A 5 -24.71 -9.12 -6.82
N LEU A 6 -24.95 -9.88 -5.75
CA LEU A 6 -23.92 -10.24 -4.78
C LEU A 6 -22.76 -11.05 -5.42
N ASP A 7 -23.11 -11.97 -6.31
CA ASP A 7 -22.13 -12.83 -6.99
C ASP A 7 -21.24 -12.02 -7.93
N GLN A 8 -21.84 -11.08 -8.67
CA GLN A 8 -21.11 -10.15 -9.53
C GLN A 8 -20.18 -9.23 -8.72
N PHE A 9 -20.69 -8.65 -7.64
CA PHE A 9 -19.91 -7.77 -6.76
C PHE A 9 -18.66 -8.47 -6.20
N VAL A 10 -18.81 -9.71 -5.75
CA VAL A 10 -17.70 -10.51 -5.21
C VAL A 10 -16.68 -10.83 -6.30
N ALA A 11 -17.12 -11.20 -7.50
CA ALA A 11 -16.21 -11.46 -8.61
C ALA A 11 -15.37 -10.23 -8.97
N GLU A 12 -15.97 -9.06 -9.02
CA GLU A 12 -15.29 -7.80 -9.38
C GLU A 12 -14.37 -7.24 -8.29
N ASN A 13 -14.69 -7.44 -7.01
CA ASN A 13 -14.01 -6.73 -5.91
C ASN A 13 -13.23 -7.63 -4.95
N SER A 14 -13.28 -8.95 -5.10
CA SER A 14 -12.54 -9.91 -4.26
C SER A 14 -11.03 -9.66 -4.21
N TRP A 15 -10.44 -9.11 -5.28
CA TRP A 15 -9.01 -8.74 -5.33
C TRP A 15 -8.61 -7.68 -4.30
N MET A 16 -9.58 -6.92 -3.75
CA MET A 16 -9.30 -5.90 -2.73
C MET A 16 -9.01 -6.51 -1.35
N ILE A 17 -9.36 -7.78 -1.14
CA ILE A 17 -9.19 -8.46 0.14
C ILE A 17 -7.71 -8.79 0.36
N ARG A 18 -7.20 -8.37 1.52
CA ARG A 18 -5.84 -8.67 1.96
C ARG A 18 -5.76 -10.06 2.63
N PRO A 19 -4.58 -10.69 2.70
CA PRO A 19 -4.37 -11.88 3.50
C PRO A 19 -4.87 -11.70 4.94
N CYS A 20 -5.60 -12.69 5.48
CA CYS A 20 -6.28 -12.54 6.77
C CYS A 20 -5.33 -12.24 7.93
N ILE A 21 -4.08 -12.71 7.85
CA ILE A 21 -3.04 -12.42 8.85
C ILE A 21 -2.84 -10.91 9.05
N LEU A 22 -2.90 -10.13 7.97
CA LEU A 22 -2.71 -8.68 8.04
C LEU A 22 -3.81 -8.01 8.88
N TYR A 23 -5.08 -8.39 8.74
CA TYR A 23 -6.14 -7.87 9.60
C TYR A 23 -5.91 -8.19 11.08
N SER A 24 -5.39 -9.37 11.37
CA SER A 24 -5.07 -9.78 12.74
C SER A 24 -3.91 -8.96 13.33
N GLU A 25 -2.90 -8.65 12.51
CA GLU A 25 -1.74 -7.84 12.90
C GLU A 25 -2.15 -6.39 13.13
N GLU A 26 -2.97 -5.81 12.25
CA GLU A 26 -3.51 -4.46 12.40
C GLU A 26 -4.36 -4.32 13.67
N TYR A 27 -5.17 -5.33 13.99
CA TYR A 27 -5.93 -5.34 15.23
C TYR A 27 -5.02 -5.39 16.47
N LYS A 28 -3.96 -6.22 16.44
CA LYS A 28 -2.97 -6.30 17.51
C LYS A 28 -2.22 -4.99 17.66
N ASP A 29 -1.79 -4.38 16.55
CA ASP A 29 -1.09 -3.11 16.55
C ASP A 29 -1.97 -1.99 17.09
N CYS A 30 -3.22 -1.88 16.62
CA CYS A 30 -4.18 -0.88 17.11
C CYS A 30 -4.38 -0.91 18.63
N LYS A 31 -4.28 -2.10 19.24
CA LYS A 31 -4.37 -2.32 20.68
C LYS A 31 -3.04 -2.24 21.43
N SER A 32 -1.91 -2.20 20.73
CA SER A 32 -0.59 -2.13 21.34
C SER A 32 -0.42 -0.84 22.16
N ILE A 33 0.37 -0.89 23.23
CA ILE A 33 0.60 0.27 24.10
C ILE A 33 1.21 1.43 23.30
N LYS A 34 2.14 1.13 22.40
CA LYS A 34 2.79 2.12 21.54
C LYS A 34 1.78 2.81 20.63
N SER A 35 0.90 2.05 19.97
CA SER A 35 -0.10 2.62 19.08
C SER A 35 -1.20 3.35 19.84
N ARG A 36 -1.57 2.91 21.05
CA ARG A 36 -2.50 3.66 21.92
C ARG A 36 -1.92 5.01 22.35
N LEU A 37 -0.63 5.07 22.69
CA LEU A 37 0.06 6.33 22.98
C LEU A 37 0.07 7.25 21.76
N HIS A 38 0.39 6.73 20.58
CA HIS A 38 0.37 7.48 19.33
C HIS A 38 -1.03 8.00 18.98
N GLN A 39 -2.07 7.17 19.12
CA GLN A 39 -3.46 7.58 18.87
C GLN A 39 -3.84 8.74 19.78
N ARG A 40 -3.47 8.68 21.06
CA ARG A 40 -3.70 9.76 22.01
C ARG A 40 -2.98 11.05 21.60
N PHE A 41 -1.75 10.95 21.10
CA PHE A 41 -0.96 12.09 20.65
C PHE A 41 -1.56 12.76 19.40
N VAL A 42 -2.00 11.97 18.42
CA VAL A 42 -2.52 12.50 17.13
C VAL A 42 -3.99 12.91 17.20
N PHE A 43 -4.84 12.08 17.79
CA PHE A 43 -6.29 12.27 17.78
C PHE A 43 -6.86 12.77 19.11
N GLY A 44 -6.07 12.82 20.18
CA GLY A 44 -6.53 13.16 21.53
C GLY A 44 -7.41 12.09 22.20
N SER A 45 -7.77 11.03 21.48
CA SER A 45 -8.66 9.95 21.93
C SER A 45 -8.14 8.58 21.45
N PHE A 46 -8.79 7.51 21.91
CA PHE A 46 -8.49 6.15 21.44
C PHE A 46 -9.44 5.78 20.30
N VAL A 47 -8.88 5.26 19.21
CA VAL A 47 -9.66 4.82 18.05
C VAL A 47 -10.33 3.48 18.34
N ASP A 48 -11.52 3.26 17.78
CA ASP A 48 -12.19 1.97 17.86
C ASP A 48 -11.47 0.91 17.00
N CYS A 49 -10.83 -0.05 17.66
CA CYS A 49 -10.13 -1.16 16.99
C CYS A 49 -11.07 -2.31 16.61
N ASN A 50 -12.35 -2.27 17.00
CA ASN A 50 -13.28 -3.38 16.76
C ASN A 50 -13.53 -3.62 15.27
N GLN A 51 -13.37 -2.59 14.43
CA GLN A 51 -13.50 -2.74 12.98
C GLN A 51 -12.49 -3.75 12.43
N TRP A 52 -11.22 -3.68 12.86
CA TRP A 52 -10.18 -4.62 12.45
C TRP A 52 -10.49 -6.06 12.85
N LYS A 53 -11.12 -6.24 14.01
CA LYS A 53 -11.57 -7.56 14.46
C LYS A 53 -12.69 -8.11 13.58
N LYS A 54 -13.70 -7.29 13.27
CA LYS A 54 -14.79 -7.67 12.37
C LYS A 54 -14.26 -8.03 10.99
N ASP A 55 -13.34 -7.24 10.47
CA ASP A 55 -12.71 -7.48 9.17
C ASP A 55 -11.93 -8.80 9.15
N TYR A 56 -11.19 -9.10 10.22
CA TYR A 56 -10.52 -10.39 10.39
C TYR A 56 -11.51 -11.55 10.40
N ASP A 57 -12.56 -11.47 11.23
CA ASP A 57 -13.58 -12.51 11.33
C ASP A 57 -14.30 -12.73 9.99
N ASN A 58 -14.56 -11.65 9.24
CA ASN A 58 -15.17 -11.71 7.90
C ASN A 58 -14.20 -12.28 6.85
N CYS A 59 -12.90 -11.99 6.96
CA CYS A 59 -11.88 -12.58 6.11
C CYS A 59 -11.79 -14.10 6.31
N CYS A 60 -11.77 -14.58 7.56
CA CYS A 60 -11.76 -16.01 7.87
C CYS A 60 -13.00 -16.72 7.31
N LYS A 61 -14.20 -16.15 7.50
CA LYS A 61 -15.45 -16.71 6.93
C LYS A 61 -15.45 -16.73 5.40
N TRP A 62 -14.79 -15.77 4.76
CA TRP A 62 -14.64 -15.78 3.31
C TRP A 62 -13.67 -16.88 2.87
N ALA A 63 -12.54 -17.03 3.55
CA ALA A 63 -11.53 -18.04 3.23
C ALA A 63 -12.00 -19.48 3.47
N GLU A 64 -12.77 -19.73 4.53
CA GLU A 64 -13.22 -21.07 4.93
C GLU A 64 -14.54 -21.46 4.22
N ASP A 65 -15.54 -20.58 4.27
CA ASP A 65 -16.91 -20.92 3.85
C ASP A 65 -17.31 -20.32 2.49
N ASN A 66 -16.44 -19.53 1.84
CA ASN A 66 -16.79 -18.69 0.69
C ASN A 66 -18.04 -17.83 0.96
N ASN A 67 -18.15 -17.29 2.18
CA ASN A 67 -19.30 -16.50 2.59
C ASN A 67 -19.32 -15.13 1.87
N LYS A 68 -20.15 -15.04 0.82
CA LYS A 68 -20.27 -13.85 -0.03
C LYS A 68 -20.72 -12.59 0.71
N LYS A 69 -21.49 -12.72 1.80
CA LYS A 69 -21.89 -11.56 2.62
C LYS A 69 -20.73 -11.01 3.43
N ALA A 70 -19.92 -11.90 4.02
CA ALA A 70 -18.71 -11.51 4.73
C ALA A 70 -17.69 -10.84 3.79
N CYS A 71 -17.55 -11.37 2.57
CA CYS A 71 -16.75 -10.75 1.51
C CYS A 71 -17.23 -9.34 1.19
N LYS A 72 -18.55 -9.14 1.00
CA LYS A 72 -19.11 -7.82 0.72
C LYS A 72 -18.81 -6.80 1.82
N GLU A 73 -19.08 -7.14 3.08
CA GLU A 73 -18.81 -6.26 4.22
C GLU A 73 -17.31 -5.91 4.33
N LEU A 74 -16.43 -6.88 4.08
CA LEU A 74 -14.99 -6.67 4.11
C LEU A 74 -14.50 -5.76 2.98
N VAL A 75 -15.02 -5.95 1.76
CA VAL A 75 -14.71 -5.09 0.62
C VAL A 75 -15.19 -3.66 0.88
N GLU A 76 -16.40 -3.49 1.41
CA GLU A 76 -16.92 -2.16 1.76
C GLU A 76 -16.03 -1.46 2.79
N SER A 77 -15.53 -2.19 3.81
CA SER A 77 -14.60 -1.62 4.80
C SER A 77 -13.23 -1.26 4.20
N GLU A 78 -12.73 -2.01 3.22
CA GLU A 78 -11.52 -1.66 2.46
C GLU A 78 -11.71 -0.43 1.57
N ILE A 79 -12.85 -0.31 0.89
CA ILE A 79 -13.19 0.86 0.09
C ILE A 79 -13.23 2.11 0.97
N LEU A 80 -13.90 2.04 2.12
CA LEU A 80 -13.96 3.16 3.07
C LEU A 80 -12.56 3.56 3.57
N ARG A 81 -11.68 2.60 3.88
CA ARG A 81 -10.30 2.89 4.27
C ARG A 81 -9.51 3.59 3.17
N ARG A 82 -9.68 3.18 1.91
CA ARG A 82 -9.01 3.83 0.76
C ARG A 82 -9.51 5.26 0.58
N ILE A 83 -10.81 5.48 0.69
CA ILE A 83 -11.41 6.81 0.60
C ILE A 83 -10.85 7.72 1.70
N GLU A 84 -10.85 7.27 2.96
CA GLU A 84 -10.34 8.08 4.08
C GLU A 84 -8.84 8.40 3.92
N ARG A 85 -8.03 7.43 3.46
CA ARG A 85 -6.60 7.66 3.18
C ARG A 85 -6.39 8.71 2.09
N LEU A 86 -7.21 8.69 1.04
CA LEU A 86 -7.11 9.60 -0.09
C LEU A 86 -7.84 10.93 0.14
N LYS A 87 -8.64 11.03 1.22
CA LYS A 87 -9.46 12.20 1.52
C LYS A 87 -8.65 13.49 1.53
N ALA A 88 -7.58 13.53 2.31
CA ALA A 88 -6.70 14.70 2.39
C ALA A 88 -6.05 15.06 1.04
N HIS A 89 -5.78 14.07 0.18
CA HIS A 89 -5.24 14.31 -1.16
C HIS A 89 -6.30 14.83 -2.14
N ASN A 90 -7.56 14.42 -1.97
CA ASN A 90 -8.67 14.79 -2.85
C ASN A 90 -9.32 16.13 -2.44
N GLU A 91 -9.37 16.43 -1.15
CA GLU A 91 -9.93 17.67 -0.60
C GLU A 91 -8.94 18.85 -0.64
N ASN A 92 -7.69 18.59 -1.04
CA ASN A 92 -6.66 19.62 -1.14
C ASN A 92 -6.90 20.53 -2.36
N ASP A 93 -7.31 21.76 -2.09
CA ASP A 93 -7.55 22.80 -3.11
C ASP A 93 -6.34 23.73 -3.31
N ILE A 94 -5.28 23.57 -2.52
CA ILE A 94 -4.10 24.45 -2.58
C ILE A 94 -3.17 24.04 -3.73
N TRP A 95 -3.12 22.73 -4.05
CA TRP A 95 -2.18 22.18 -5.02
C TRP A 95 -2.89 21.46 -6.14
N GLU A 96 -2.71 21.94 -7.37
CA GLU A 96 -3.23 21.28 -8.57
C GLU A 96 -2.49 19.96 -8.85
N LYS A 97 -3.25 18.93 -9.25
CA LYS A 97 -2.68 17.62 -9.60
C LYS A 97 -2.05 17.69 -10.99
N ARG A 98 -0.77 17.33 -11.08
CA ARG A 98 -0.07 17.22 -12.37
C ARG A 98 -0.64 16.08 -13.21
N THR A 99 -0.97 16.35 -14.47
CA THR A 99 -1.43 15.35 -15.45
C THR A 99 -0.26 14.67 -16.16
N THR A 100 0.84 15.40 -16.37
CA THR A 100 2.06 14.92 -17.00
C THR A 100 3.28 15.30 -16.17
N PRO A 101 4.39 14.55 -16.27
CA PRO A 101 5.66 15.01 -15.72
C PRO A 101 6.04 16.35 -16.37
N PRO A 102 6.81 17.20 -15.67
CA PRO A 102 7.43 18.38 -16.27
C PRO A 102 8.25 18.00 -17.51
N SER A 103 8.34 18.90 -18.49
CA SER A 103 9.15 18.66 -19.70
C SER A 103 10.61 18.39 -19.37
N SER A 104 11.14 19.04 -18.33
CA SER A 104 12.51 18.92 -17.84
C SER A 104 12.75 17.72 -16.91
N TRP A 105 11.78 16.81 -16.76
CA TRP A 105 11.89 15.70 -15.80
C TRP A 105 13.04 14.74 -16.11
N ASN A 106 13.33 14.55 -17.39
CA ASN A 106 14.41 13.68 -17.89
C ASN A 106 15.62 14.48 -18.39
N ASP A 107 15.74 15.75 -18.01
CA ASP A 107 16.92 16.53 -18.35
C ASP A 107 18.15 15.92 -17.68
N PRO A 108 19.34 16.02 -18.31
CA PRO A 108 20.58 15.55 -17.71
C PRO A 108 20.81 16.23 -16.36
N LEU A 109 21.55 15.55 -15.49
CA LEU A 109 21.89 16.09 -14.18
C LEU A 109 22.67 17.40 -14.36
N PRO A 110 22.43 18.41 -13.51
CA PRO A 110 23.24 19.62 -13.54
C PRO A 110 24.72 19.31 -13.32
N GLU A 111 25.60 20.03 -14.02
CA GLU A 111 27.06 19.77 -14.05
C GLU A 111 27.68 19.64 -12.65
N TRP A 112 27.34 20.53 -11.71
CA TRP A 112 27.84 20.48 -10.34
C TRP A 112 27.49 19.18 -9.59
N MET A 113 26.34 18.58 -9.92
CA MET A 113 25.89 17.33 -9.32
C MET A 113 26.61 16.14 -9.97
N GLU A 114 26.83 16.18 -11.28
CA GLU A 114 27.65 15.18 -11.98
C GLU A 114 29.08 15.17 -11.43
N GLU A 115 29.71 16.33 -11.23
CA GLU A 115 31.05 16.43 -10.65
C GLU A 115 31.16 15.81 -9.26
N LYS A 116 30.16 16.06 -8.41
CA LYS A 116 30.10 15.47 -7.06
C LYS A 116 29.92 13.95 -7.11
N LEU A 117 29.18 13.46 -8.10
CA LEU A 117 28.94 12.03 -8.28
C LEU A 117 30.18 11.28 -8.82
N LYS A 118 31.02 11.92 -9.65
CA LYS A 118 32.22 11.28 -10.27
C LYS A 118 33.07 10.48 -9.27
N ASN A 119 33.25 10.99 -8.06
CA ASN A 119 34.08 10.37 -7.01
C ASN A 119 33.24 9.70 -5.90
N SER A 120 31.93 9.55 -6.09
CA SER A 120 31.06 8.93 -5.11
C SER A 120 31.23 7.41 -5.12
N LEU A 121 31.11 6.80 -3.93
CA LEU A 121 31.12 5.35 -3.78
C LEU A 121 30.06 4.67 -4.67
N LEU A 122 28.90 5.31 -4.83
CA LEU A 122 27.80 4.78 -5.63
C LEU A 122 28.16 4.71 -7.12
N THR A 123 28.79 5.74 -7.66
CA THR A 123 29.24 5.76 -9.06
C THR A 123 30.36 4.75 -9.30
N MET A 124 31.31 4.62 -8.36
CA MET A 124 32.35 3.59 -8.43
C MET A 124 31.75 2.18 -8.44
N LYS A 125 30.80 1.89 -7.55
CA LYS A 125 30.11 0.60 -7.49
C LYS A 125 29.21 0.33 -8.70
N ALA A 126 28.50 1.33 -9.19
CA ALA A 126 27.72 1.21 -10.40
C ALA A 126 28.61 0.86 -11.61
N ASN A 127 29.78 1.51 -11.71
CA ASN A 127 30.76 1.21 -12.77
C ASN A 127 31.35 -0.20 -12.62
N GLU A 128 31.69 -0.64 -11.40
CA GLU A 128 32.13 -2.02 -11.15
C GLU A 128 31.08 -3.04 -11.62
N ILE A 129 29.82 -2.86 -11.20
CA ILE A 129 28.72 -3.76 -11.59
C ILE A 129 28.51 -3.76 -13.10
N ASN A 130 28.44 -2.59 -13.73
CA ASN A 130 28.25 -2.47 -15.17
C ASN A 130 29.41 -3.10 -15.95
N ASN A 131 30.66 -2.94 -15.49
CA ASN A 131 31.83 -3.57 -16.11
C ASN A 131 31.90 -5.09 -15.84
N GLU A 132 31.31 -5.58 -14.75
CA GLU A 132 31.21 -7.01 -14.45
C GLU A 132 30.15 -7.74 -15.31
N THR A 133 29.21 -7.02 -15.94
CA THR A 133 28.19 -7.63 -16.82
C THR A 133 28.73 -8.18 -18.16
N GLU A 134 30.01 -7.96 -18.50
CA GLU A 134 30.67 -8.68 -19.60
C GLU A 134 31.05 -10.13 -19.23
N LYS A 135 30.97 -10.52 -17.95
CA LYS A 135 31.12 -11.93 -17.55
C LYS A 135 29.80 -12.65 -17.76
N THR A 136 29.68 -13.36 -18.88
CA THR A 136 28.61 -14.33 -19.12
C THR A 136 28.44 -15.22 -17.89
N PHE A 137 27.31 -15.05 -17.20
CA PHE A 137 26.94 -15.90 -16.08
C PHE A 137 26.63 -17.30 -16.64
N CYS A 138 27.64 -18.18 -16.70
CA CYS A 138 27.42 -19.60 -16.97
C CYS A 138 26.69 -20.20 -15.76
N VAL A 139 25.35 -20.21 -15.80
CA VAL A 139 24.57 -21.10 -14.96
C VAL A 139 24.66 -22.48 -15.61
N LEU A 140 25.47 -23.36 -15.01
CA LEU A 140 25.39 -24.79 -15.30
C LEU A 140 24.07 -25.30 -14.71
N MET A 141 23.11 -25.60 -15.59
CA MET A 141 21.93 -26.41 -15.25
C MET A 141 22.31 -27.87 -15.03
#